data_AF-A0A1I3MV48-F1
#
_entry.id   AF-A0A1I3MV48-F1
#
_cell.length_a   1.000
_cell.length_b   1.000
_cell.length_c   1.000
_cell.angle_alpha   90.00
_cell.angle_beta   90.00
_cell.angle_gamma   90.00
#
_symmetry.space_group_name_H-M   'P 1'
#
loop_
_entity.id
_entity.type
_entity.pdbx_description
1 polymer ?
#
loop_
_entity_poly.entity_id
_entity_poly.type
_entity_poly.pdbx_seq_one_letter_code
_entity_poly.pdbx_strand_id
1 'polypeptide(L)' 'MTRAMSLAYTSVSEAQMRQWEREGTVRFRARGPHGSMITERAQLDGALRKLFGEVADDMDFGDGD' A
#
# COMPACT_ATOMS: atom_id res chain seq x y z
N MET A 1 0.54 0.40 11.80
CA MET A 1 1.75 1.04 11.24
C MET A 1 1.49 2.53 11.09
N THR A 2 2.37 3.37 11.64
CA THR A 2 2.35 4.82 11.38
C THR A 2 2.71 5.09 9.92
N ARG A 3 2.39 6.27 9.42
CA ARG A 3 2.71 6.68 8.03
C ARG A 3 4.20 6.46 7.68
N ALA A 4 5.11 6.87 8.55
CA ALA A 4 6.55 6.69 8.36
C ALA A 4 6.95 5.20 8.24
N MET A 5 6.38 4.33 9.10
CA MET A 5 6.61 2.88 8.99
C MET A 5 6.02 2.29 7.71
N SER A 6 4.83 2.76 7.29
CA SER A 6 4.20 2.28 6.05
C SER A 6 5.05 2.62 4.83
N LEU A 7 5.62 3.83 4.76
CA LEU A 7 6.53 4.23 3.68
C LEU A 7 7.79 3.38 3.67
N ALA A 8 8.41 3.17 4.84
CA ALA A 8 9.59 2.30 4.95
C ALA A 8 9.29 0.84 4.57
N TYR A 9 8.12 0.32 4.95
CA TYR A 9 7.72 -1.06 4.65
C TYR A 9 7.41 -1.27 3.17
N THR A 10 6.68 -0.34 2.55
CA THR A 10 6.23 -0.47 1.16
C THR A 10 7.24 0.06 0.14
N SER A 11 8.20 0.88 0.58
CA SER A 11 9.17 1.58 -0.27
C SER A 11 8.55 2.45 -1.38
N VAL A 12 7.26 2.79 -1.27
CA VAL A 12 6.58 3.70 -2.21
C VAL A 12 6.75 5.16 -1.79
N SER A 13 6.62 6.06 -2.77
CA SER A 13 6.64 7.50 -2.53
C SER A 13 5.46 7.99 -1.68
N GLU A 14 5.64 9.09 -0.96
CA GLU A 14 4.56 9.73 -0.19
C GLU A 14 3.34 10.10 -1.04
N ALA A 15 3.56 10.47 -2.31
CA ALA A 15 2.50 10.75 -3.27
C ALA A 15 1.63 9.52 -3.52
N GLN A 16 2.24 8.35 -3.74
CA GLN A 16 1.52 7.08 -3.93
C GLN A 16 0.73 6.71 -2.67
N MET A 17 1.33 6.89 -1.48
CA MET A 17 0.63 6.62 -0.22
C MET A 17 -0.57 7.54 -0.02
N ARG A 18 -0.45 8.84 -0.34
CA ARG A 18 -1.59 9.78 -0.32
C ARG A 18 -2.67 9.39 -1.31
N GLN A 19 -2.29 8.87 -2.47
CA GLN A 19 -3.25 8.39 -3.46
C GLN A 19 -4.05 7.20 -2.92
N TRP A 20 -3.37 6.21 -2.33
CA TRP A 20 -4.06 5.09 -1.67
C TRP A 20 -4.97 5.52 -0.52
N GLU A 21 -4.60 6.56 0.22
CA GLU A 21 -5.49 7.16 1.23
C GLU A 21 -6.74 7.79 0.61
N ARG A 22 -6.57 8.52 -0.50
CA ARG A 22 -7.67 9.18 -1.23
C ARG A 22 -8.63 8.17 -1.87
N GLU A 23 -8.09 7.11 -2.46
CA GLU A 23 -8.86 6.03 -3.07
C GLU A 23 -9.52 5.12 -2.02
N GLY A 24 -9.10 5.21 -0.76
CA GLY A 24 -9.58 4.36 0.32
C GLY A 24 -8.96 2.97 0.35
N THR A 25 -7.95 2.71 -0.50
CA THR A 25 -7.15 1.48 -0.53
C THR A 25 -6.39 1.26 0.78
N VAL A 26 -5.83 2.33 1.34
CA VAL A 26 -5.17 2.30 2.66
C VAL A 26 -5.85 3.32 3.56
N ARG A 27 -6.39 2.89 4.70
CA ARG A 27 -7.00 3.81 5.67
C ARG A 27 -6.12 3.96 6.89
N PHE A 28 -5.72 5.20 7.18
CA PHE A 28 -5.13 5.55 8.46
C PHE A 28 -6.25 5.95 9.43
N ARG A 29 -6.27 5.32 10.59
CA ARG A 29 -7.21 5.63 11.68
C ARG A 29 -6.43 6.01 12.92
N ALA A 30 -6.98 6.93 13.70
CA ALA A 30 -6.42 7.28 14.99
C ALA A 30 -6.46 6.05 15.92
N ARG A 31 -5.33 5.69 16.52
CA ARG A 31 -5.27 4.70 17.60
C ARG A 31 -4.88 5.37 18.90
N GLY A 32 -5.77 5.21 19.89
CA GLY A 32 -5.54 5.61 21.27
C GLY A 32 -5.64 7.13 21.52
N PRO A 33 -5.44 7.54 22.78
CA PRO A 33 -5.68 8.91 23.25
C PRO A 33 -4.73 9.96 22.66
N HIS A 34 -3.61 9.55 22.07
CA HIS A 34 -2.63 10.45 21.45
C HIS A 34 -2.88 10.71 19.96
N GLY A 35 -3.97 10.19 19.38
CA GLY A 35 -4.35 10.50 17.99
C GLY A 35 -3.38 10.00 16.92
N SER A 36 -2.50 9.04 17.24
CA SER A 36 -1.54 8.52 16.26
C SER A 36 -2.27 7.81 15.13
N MET A 37 -2.12 8.34 13.92
CA MET A 37 -2.72 7.79 12.71
C MET A 37 -1.95 6.53 12.29
N ILE A 38 -2.63 5.38 12.37
CA ILE A 38 -2.05 4.09 11.99
C ILE A 38 -2.93 3.38 10.96
N THR A 39 -2.30 2.56 10.14
CA THR A 39 -2.97 1.61 9.25
C THR A 39 -2.62 0.17 9.61
N GLU A 40 -3.35 -0.78 9.06
CA GLU A 40 -3.10 -2.21 9.21
C GLU A 40 -2.12 -2.71 8.16
N ARG A 41 -1.25 -3.63 8.55
CA ARG A 41 -0.30 -4.25 7.63
C ARG A 41 -1.01 -4.95 6.46
N ALA A 42 -2.10 -5.66 6.74
CA ALA A 42 -2.89 -6.35 5.71
C ALA A 42 -3.42 -5.41 4.61
N GLN A 43 -3.77 -4.16 4.94
CA GLN A 43 -4.18 -3.17 3.94
C GLN A 43 -3.01 -2.75 3.04
N LEU A 44 -1.81 -2.60 3.62
CA LEU A 44 -0.60 -2.31 2.85
C LEU A 44 -0.21 -3.47 1.94
N ASP A 45 -0.25 -4.71 2.43
CA ASP A 45 0.03 -5.89 1.62
C ASP A 45 -0.98 -6.07 0.48
N GLY A 46 -2.27 -5.79 0.73
CA GLY A 46 -3.30 -5.76 -0.32
C GLY A 46 -3.05 -4.69 -1.37
N ALA A 47 -2.67 -3.48 -0.95
CA ALA A 47 -2.32 -2.37 -1.85
C ALA A 47 -1.09 -2.68 -2.71
N LEU A 48 -0.05 -3.25 -2.09
CA LEU A 48 1.16 -3.71 -2.77
C LEU A 48 0.84 -4.80 -3.77
N ARG A 49 0.04 -5.79 -3.39
CA ARG A 49 -0.34 -6.88 -4.29
C ARG A 49 -1.19 -6.39 -5.46
N LYS A 50 -1.98 -5.33 -5.28
CA LYS A 50 -2.70 -4.73 -6.41
C LYS A 50 -1.73 -3.97 -7.34
N LEU A 51 -0.88 -3.12 -6.77
CA LEU A 51 0.08 -2.31 -7.53
C LEU A 51 1.12 -3.15 -8.28
N PHE A 52 1.67 -4.17 -7.64
CA PHE A 52 2.74 -5.02 -8.18
C PHE A 52 2.23 -6.36 -8.73
N GLY A 53 1.02 -6.79 -8.36
CA GLY A 53 0.42 -8.00 -8.91
C GLY A 53 -0.15 -7.80 -10.31
N GLU A 54 -0.69 -6.61 -10.62
CA GLU A 54 -1.02 -6.27 -12.02
C GLU A 54 0.23 -6.26 -12.92
N VAL A 55 1.38 -5.83 -12.39
CA VAL A 55 2.66 -5.86 -13.12
C VAL A 55 3.17 -7.29 -13.37
N ALA A 56 2.83 -8.25 -12.51
CA ALA A 56 3.22 -9.65 -12.68
C ALA A 56 2.32 -10.40 -13.67
N ASP A 57 1.04 -10.05 -13.75
CA ASP A 57 0.08 -10.65 -14.69
C ASP A 57 0.31 -10.14 -16.13
N ASP A 58 0.70 -8.86 -16.30
CA ASP A 58 1.06 -8.29 -17.60
C ASP A 58 2.46 -8.69 -18.09
N MET A 59 3.27 -9.31 -17.23
CA MET A 59 4.56 -9.94 -17.56
C MET A 59 4.47 -11.46 -17.75
N ASP A 60 3.28 -12.00 -18.04
CA ASP A 60 3.16 -13.28 -18.74
C ASP A 60 3.73 -13.10 -20.17
N PHE A 61 5.07 -13.05 -20.24
CA PHE A 61 5.83 -13.14 -21.47
C PHE A 61 5.41 -14.45 -22.12
N GLY A 62 4.53 -14.34 -23.13
CA GLY A 62 3.97 -15.46 -23.85
C GLY A 62 5.02 -16.51 -24.13
N ASP A 63 4.80 -17.69 -23.55
CA ASP A 63 5.46 -18.93 -23.89
C ASP A 63 5.40 -19.05 -25.42
N GLY A 64 6.57 -18.90 -26.06
CA GLY A 64 6.70 -18.87 -27.50
C GLY A 64 6.37 -20.22 -28.10
N ASP A 65 5.35 -20.24 -28.96
CA ASP A 65 5.10 -21.31 -29.93
C ASP A 65 6.15 -21.27 -31.06
#